data_AF-A0A2G9TL16-F1
#
_entry.id   AF-A0A2G9TL16-F1
#
_cell.length_a   1.000
_cell.length_b   1.000
_cell.length_c   1.000
_cell.angle_alpha   90.00
_cell.angle_beta   90.00
_cell.angle_gamma   90.00
#
_symmetry.space_group_name_H-M   'P 1'
#
loop_
_entity.id
_entity.type
_entity.pdbx_description
1 polymer ?
#
loop_
_entity_poly.entity_id
_entity_poly.type
_entity_poly.pdbx_seq_one_letter_code
_entity_poly.pdbx_strand_id
1 'polypeptide(L)'
;YEKALEDGKSTGIKKSLYIGIGLGITFLIMFSSYCLAFWVGTDFVFKNQMQGGTVMTVFFSVMMGSMALGQAGPQFAVLGTAMGAAGSLYQIIDREPEIDSYSSEGVRPSNLKGKITVSNLKFTYPTRPDVPILKITIDGVEIDKINIEFLRNYVGVVSQEPMLFNTTIEQNIRYGREKVTDAEITAALRKANAYNFVQSFPDGIYTNVGDRGTQMSGGQKQRIAIARALVRDPKILLLDEATSALDAESEHIVQQALENASKGRTTIVIAHRLSTIRNADKIIAMKNGE
;
A
#
# COMPACT_ATOMS: atom_id res chain seq x y z
N TYR A 1 -8.59 0.62 -42.70
CA TYR A 1 -7.65 1.53 -42.01
C TYR A 1 -7.41 2.79 -42.84
N GLU A 2 -6.93 2.68 -44.09
CA GLU A 2 -6.74 3.85 -44.98
C GLU A 2 -7.99 4.72 -45.17
N LYS A 3 -9.16 4.11 -45.37
CA LYS A 3 -10.45 4.85 -45.45
C LYS A 3 -10.76 5.68 -44.18
N ALA A 4 -10.43 5.16 -43.00
CA ALA A 4 -10.61 5.87 -41.73
C ALA A 4 -9.59 7.01 -41.54
N LEU A 5 -8.37 6.85 -42.09
CA LEU A 5 -7.38 7.92 -42.13
C LEU A 5 -7.79 9.04 -43.10
N GLU A 6 -8.42 8.69 -44.23
CA GLU A 6 -8.91 9.66 -45.21
C GLU A 6 -10.08 10.49 -44.65
N ASP A 7 -11.01 9.85 -43.95
CA ASP A 7 -12.09 10.53 -43.21
C ASP A 7 -11.53 11.44 -42.09
N GLY A 8 -10.54 10.93 -41.34
CA GLY A 8 -9.82 11.70 -40.32
C GLY A 8 -9.11 12.93 -40.91
N LYS A 9 -8.47 12.79 -42.08
CA LYS A 9 -7.79 13.87 -42.79
C LYS A 9 -8.78 14.94 -43.27
N SER A 10 -9.89 14.55 -43.90
CA SER A 10 -10.93 15.48 -44.36
C SER A 10 -11.54 16.28 -43.20
N THR A 11 -11.81 15.60 -42.08
CA THR A 11 -12.29 16.23 -40.84
C THR A 11 -11.25 17.16 -40.24
N GLY A 12 -9.98 16.74 -40.23
CA GLY A 12 -8.85 17.56 -39.78
C GLY A 12 -8.68 18.85 -40.58
N ILE A 13 -8.82 18.78 -41.91
CA ILE A 13 -8.75 19.94 -42.81
C ILE A 13 -9.91 20.91 -42.54
N LYS A 14 -11.14 20.41 -42.37
CA LYS A 14 -12.28 21.26 -42.00
C LYS A 14 -12.06 21.91 -40.64
N LYS A 15 -11.59 21.15 -39.65
CA LYS A 15 -11.28 21.65 -38.30
C LYS A 15 -10.21 22.74 -38.33
N SER A 16 -9.12 22.54 -39.07
CA SER A 16 -8.05 23.54 -39.16
C SER A 16 -8.52 24.82 -39.86
N LEU A 17 -9.39 24.71 -40.87
CA LEU A 17 -10.03 25.86 -41.51
C LEU A 17 -10.88 26.66 -40.51
N TYR A 18 -11.73 26.00 -39.72
CA TYR A 18 -12.54 26.68 -38.70
C TYR A 18 -11.68 27.33 -37.61
N ILE A 19 -10.62 26.66 -37.15
CA ILE A 19 -9.67 27.24 -36.18
C ILE A 19 -8.97 28.46 -36.78
N GLY A 20 -8.51 28.38 -38.04
CA GLY A 20 -7.84 29.47 -38.73
C GLY A 20 -8.74 30.70 -38.90
N ILE A 21 -9.99 30.50 -39.35
CA ILE A 21 -10.98 31.59 -39.49
C ILE A 21 -11.30 32.19 -38.11
N GLY A 22 -11.54 31.36 -37.09
CA GLY A 22 -11.82 31.83 -35.74
C GLY A 22 -10.67 32.68 -35.16
N LEU A 23 -9.43 32.22 -35.36
CA LEU A 23 -8.25 32.97 -34.95
C LEU A 23 -8.12 34.30 -35.70
N GLY A 24 -8.33 34.29 -37.03
CA GLY A 24 -8.29 35.49 -37.86
C GLY A 24 -9.33 36.54 -37.46
N ILE A 25 -10.58 36.13 -37.20
CA ILE A 25 -11.64 37.03 -36.72
C ILE A 25 -11.29 37.61 -35.35
N THR A 26 -10.75 36.80 -34.45
CA THR A 26 -10.32 37.26 -33.11
C THR A 26 -9.26 38.35 -33.21
N PHE A 27 -8.23 38.15 -34.05
CA PHE A 27 -7.20 39.16 -34.29
C PHE A 27 -7.75 40.41 -34.96
N LEU A 28 -8.67 40.27 -35.92
CA LEU A 28 -9.31 41.41 -36.58
C LEU A 28 -10.05 42.29 -35.56
N ILE A 29 -10.89 41.68 -34.72
CA ILE A 29 -11.63 42.39 -33.66
C ILE A 29 -10.68 43.09 -32.70
N MET A 30 -9.62 42.39 -32.27
CA MET A 30 -8.62 42.95 -31.36
C MET A 30 -7.93 44.19 -31.97
N PHE A 31 -7.39 44.11 -33.19
CA PHE A 31 -6.72 45.24 -33.81
C PHE A 31 -7.67 46.39 -34.17
N SER A 32 -8.91 46.08 -34.58
CA SER A 32 -9.93 47.12 -34.79
C SER A 32 -10.27 47.86 -33.50
N SER A 33 -10.34 47.16 -32.36
CA SER A 33 -10.56 47.79 -31.06
C SER A 33 -9.40 48.72 -30.65
N TYR A 34 -8.15 48.33 -30.95
CA TYR A 34 -6.98 49.16 -30.70
C TYR A 34 -6.99 50.41 -31.57
N CYS A 35 -7.29 50.25 -32.86
CA CYS A 35 -7.42 51.37 -33.79
C CYS A 35 -8.45 52.38 -33.29
N LEU A 36 -9.62 51.91 -32.85
CA LEU A 36 -10.67 52.77 -32.28
C LEU A 36 -10.20 53.48 -30.99
N ALA A 37 -9.53 52.75 -30.09
CA ALA A 37 -9.01 53.32 -28.85
C ALA A 37 -7.97 54.42 -29.11
N PHE A 38 -7.05 54.21 -30.06
CA PHE A 38 -6.08 55.23 -30.46
C PHE A 38 -6.74 56.41 -31.17
N TRP A 39 -7.72 56.17 -32.05
CA TRP A 39 -8.43 57.23 -32.75
C TRP A 39 -9.14 58.18 -31.76
N VAL A 40 -9.92 57.63 -30.82
CA VAL A 40 -10.55 58.44 -29.76
C VAL A 40 -9.49 59.09 -28.86
N GLY A 41 -8.43 58.37 -28.52
CA GLY A 41 -7.32 58.89 -27.74
C GLY A 41 -6.65 60.11 -28.40
N THR A 42 -6.45 60.09 -29.72
CA THR A 42 -5.88 61.23 -30.46
C THR A 42 -6.80 62.45 -30.48
N ASP A 43 -8.13 62.26 -30.55
CA ASP A 43 -9.11 63.36 -30.46
C ASP A 43 -9.05 64.06 -29.08
N PHE A 44 -8.91 63.30 -27.99
CA PHE A 44 -8.73 63.89 -26.65
C PHE A 44 -7.44 64.67 -26.48
N VAL A 45 -6.36 64.23 -27.13
CA VAL A 45 -5.09 64.97 -27.16
C VAL A 45 -5.25 66.26 -27.97
N PHE A 46 -5.91 66.20 -29.13
CA PHE A 46 -6.14 67.38 -29.97
C PHE A 46 -7.01 68.44 -29.28
N LYS A 47 -8.00 68.01 -28.48
CA LYS A 47 -8.87 68.90 -27.68
C LYS A 47 -8.21 69.40 -26.39
N ASN A 48 -6.92 69.14 -26.16
CA ASN A 48 -6.18 69.49 -24.93
C ASN A 48 -6.82 68.92 -23.64
N GLN A 49 -7.57 67.82 -23.72
CA GLN A 49 -8.23 67.19 -22.57
C GLN A 49 -7.32 66.19 -21.85
N MET A 50 -6.40 65.55 -22.56
CA MET A 50 -5.42 64.61 -22.02
C MET A 50 -4.04 64.81 -22.66
N GLN A 51 -2.97 64.53 -21.91
CA GLN A 51 -1.63 64.43 -22.49
C GLN A 51 -1.45 63.08 -23.20
N GLY A 52 -0.68 63.08 -24.30
CA GLY A 52 -0.41 61.85 -25.07
C GLY A 52 0.22 60.73 -24.22
N GLY A 53 1.08 61.08 -23.26
CA GLY A 53 1.64 60.11 -22.32
C GLY A 53 0.58 59.40 -21.47
N THR A 54 -0.42 60.13 -20.98
CA THR A 54 -1.51 59.58 -20.17
C THR A 54 -2.37 58.59 -20.96
N VAL A 55 -2.63 58.88 -22.24
CA VAL A 55 -3.39 57.97 -23.13
C VAL A 55 -2.65 56.64 -23.31
N MET A 56 -1.33 56.68 -23.54
CA MET A 56 -0.51 55.46 -23.64
C MET A 56 -0.52 54.66 -22.34
N THR A 57 -0.40 55.32 -21.19
CA THR A 57 -0.45 54.66 -19.88
C THR A 57 -1.79 53.94 -19.69
N VAL A 58 -2.92 54.61 -19.91
CA VAL A 58 -4.25 54.00 -19.75
C VAL A 58 -4.43 52.80 -20.69
N PHE A 59 -4.02 52.93 -21.96
CA PHE A 59 -4.10 51.84 -22.93
C PHE A 59 -3.32 50.60 -22.48
N PHE A 60 -2.04 50.77 -22.12
CA PHE A 60 -1.20 49.65 -21.68
C PHE A 60 -1.67 49.06 -20.35
N SER A 61 -2.14 49.87 -19.41
CA SER A 61 -2.70 49.39 -18.14
C SER A 61 -3.93 48.50 -18.35
N VAL A 62 -4.86 48.93 -19.21
CA VAL A 62 -6.07 48.14 -19.52
C VAL A 62 -5.72 46.86 -20.28
N MET A 63 -4.78 46.93 -21.23
CA MET A 63 -4.33 45.76 -21.99
C MET A 63 -3.64 44.73 -21.08
N MET A 64 -2.67 45.15 -20.26
CA MET A 64 -1.97 44.27 -19.34
C MET A 64 -2.93 43.65 -18.30
N GLY A 65 -3.88 44.44 -17.77
CA GLY A 65 -4.91 43.93 -16.86
C GLY A 65 -5.80 42.87 -17.50
N SER A 66 -6.23 43.10 -18.74
CA SER A 66 -7.06 42.16 -19.50
C SER A 66 -6.30 40.87 -19.83
N MET A 67 -5.03 40.96 -20.20
CA MET A 67 -4.16 39.80 -20.44
C MET A 67 -3.93 38.99 -19.17
N ALA A 68 -3.65 39.66 -18.03
CA ALA A 68 -3.46 39.00 -16.75
C ALA A 68 -4.71 38.20 -16.32
N LEU A 69 -5.90 38.77 -16.52
CA LEU A 69 -7.16 38.10 -16.22
C LEU A 69 -7.38 36.86 -17.12
N GLY A 70 -7.09 36.97 -18.42
CA GLY A 70 -7.17 35.84 -19.34
C GLY A 70 -6.22 34.69 -18.97
N GLN A 71 -5.01 35.03 -18.52
CA GLN A 71 -4.01 34.05 -18.08
C GLN A 71 -4.28 33.46 -16.68
N ALA A 72 -5.09 34.13 -15.86
CA ALA A 72 -5.50 33.62 -14.56
C ALA A 72 -6.51 32.46 -14.67
N GLY A 73 -7.30 32.39 -15.76
CA GLY A 73 -8.32 31.36 -15.98
C GLY A 73 -7.81 29.92 -15.81
N PRO A 74 -6.75 29.50 -16.52
CA PRO A 74 -6.16 28.17 -16.36
C PRO A 74 -5.71 27.83 -14.93
N GLN A 75 -5.29 28.82 -14.14
CA GLN A 75 -4.85 28.59 -12.76
C GLN A 75 -6.00 28.14 -11.85
N PHE A 76 -7.21 28.64 -12.08
CA PHE A 76 -8.40 28.19 -11.35
C PHE A 76 -8.78 26.74 -11.66
N ALA A 77 -8.57 26.28 -12.91
CA ALA A 77 -8.82 24.89 -13.27
C ALA A 77 -7.87 23.94 -12.52
N VAL A 78 -6.60 24.33 -12.33
CA VAL A 78 -5.62 23.57 -11.55
C VAL A 78 -6.02 23.49 -10.07
N LEU A 79 -6.59 24.56 -9.51
CA LEU A 79 -7.13 24.51 -8.14
C LEU A 79 -8.27 23.49 -8.02
N GLY A 80 -9.18 23.44 -9.00
CA GLY A 80 -10.27 22.45 -9.02
C GLY A 80 -9.76 21.01 -9.02
N THR A 81 -8.76 20.70 -9.84
CA THR A 81 -8.17 19.35 -9.88
C THR A 81 -7.40 19.02 -8.60
N ALA A 82 -6.67 19.99 -8.04
CA ALA A 82 -5.97 19.84 -6.77
C ALA A 82 -6.93 19.56 -5.61
N MET A 83 -8.05 20.29 -5.52
CA MET A 83 -9.07 20.07 -4.49
C MET A 83 -9.74 18.69 -4.64
N GLY A 84 -10.02 18.26 -5.87
CA GLY A 84 -10.56 16.92 -6.13
C GLY A 84 -9.62 15.81 -5.68
N ALA A 85 -8.32 15.93 -6.00
CA ALA A 85 -7.29 14.98 -5.57
C ALA A 85 -7.10 14.99 -4.05
N ALA A 86 -7.11 16.16 -3.43
CA ALA A 86 -7.02 16.30 -1.98
C ALA A 86 -8.20 15.64 -1.26
N GLY A 87 -9.41 15.73 -1.81
CA GLY A 87 -10.60 15.08 -1.24
C GLY A 87 -10.44 13.57 -1.03
N SER A 88 -9.87 12.86 -2.00
CA SER A 88 -9.58 11.42 -1.87
C SER A 88 -8.50 11.12 -0.82
N LEU A 89 -7.52 12.00 -0.66
CA LEU A 89 -6.50 11.85 0.40
C LEU A 89 -7.10 12.05 1.79
N TYR A 90 -7.91 13.09 1.98
CA TYR A 90 -8.58 13.35 3.26
C TYR A 90 -9.58 12.25 3.62
N GLN A 91 -10.28 11.66 2.65
CA GLN A 91 -11.13 10.48 2.89
C GLN A 91 -10.36 9.28 3.48
N ILE A 92 -9.06 9.16 3.21
CA ILE A 92 -8.21 8.11 3.79
C ILE A 92 -7.67 8.53 5.14
N ILE A 93 -7.20 9.78 5.27
CA ILE A 93 -6.60 10.32 6.50
C ILE A 93 -7.64 10.40 7.63
N ASP A 94 -8.84 10.88 7.33
CA ASP A 94 -9.89 11.13 8.31
C ASP A 94 -10.74 9.87 8.58
N ARG A 95 -10.44 8.75 7.92
CA ARG A 95 -11.14 7.47 8.13
C ARG A 95 -10.68 6.83 9.44
N GLU A 96 -11.57 6.76 10.41
CA GLU A 96 -11.38 5.98 11.63
C GLU A 96 -11.59 4.47 11.36
N PRO A 97 -10.61 3.59 11.66
CA PRO A 97 -10.77 2.15 11.49
C PRO A 97 -11.57 1.52 12.65
N GLU A 98 -12.44 0.55 12.35
CA GLU A 98 -13.16 -0.23 13.37
C GLU A 98 -12.21 -0.97 14.34
N ILE A 99 -11.06 -1.40 13.82
CA ILE A 99 -10.00 -2.06 14.58
C ILE A 99 -8.76 -1.17 14.50
N ASP A 100 -8.61 -0.27 15.46
CA ASP A 100 -7.45 0.62 15.53
C ASP A 100 -6.22 -0.11 16.04
N SER A 101 -5.21 -0.25 15.17
CA SER A 101 -3.94 -0.90 15.48
C SER A 101 -2.97 0.00 16.26
N TYR A 102 -3.19 1.32 16.25
CA TYR A 102 -2.37 2.31 16.95
C TYR A 102 -2.94 2.66 18.33
N SER A 103 -4.16 2.22 18.63
CA SER A 103 -4.78 2.42 19.94
C SER A 103 -3.99 1.75 21.06
N SER A 104 -3.80 2.48 22.15
CA SER A 104 -3.24 1.97 23.40
C SER A 104 -4.30 1.34 24.31
N GLU A 105 -5.57 1.36 23.90
CA GLU A 105 -6.69 0.80 24.65
C GLU A 105 -6.69 -0.73 24.66
N GLY A 106 -7.43 -1.31 25.61
CA GLY A 106 -7.55 -2.76 25.80
C GLY A 106 -6.63 -3.31 26.87
N VAL A 107 -6.95 -4.51 27.36
CA VAL A 107 -6.23 -5.15 28.46
C VAL A 107 -4.93 -5.76 27.96
N ARG A 108 -3.86 -5.68 28.77
CA ARG A 108 -2.57 -6.33 28.55
C ARG A 108 -2.31 -7.36 29.68
N PRO A 109 -2.84 -8.59 29.59
CA PRO A 109 -2.71 -9.56 30.68
C PRO A 109 -1.24 -9.97 30.88
N SER A 110 -0.80 -10.04 32.13
CA SER A 110 0.60 -10.31 32.48
C SER A 110 1.02 -11.78 32.35
N ASN A 111 0.07 -12.73 32.32
CA ASN A 111 0.37 -14.17 32.35
C ASN A 111 -0.61 -15.02 31.52
N LEU A 112 -0.60 -14.83 30.20
CA LEU A 112 -1.35 -15.69 29.28
C LEU A 112 -0.64 -17.04 29.11
N LYS A 113 -1.35 -18.14 29.27
CA LYS A 113 -0.74 -19.49 29.11
C LYS A 113 -0.89 -20.02 27.68
N GLY A 114 -1.65 -19.31 26.84
CA GLY A 114 -1.88 -19.71 25.45
C GLY A 114 -2.96 -20.77 25.31
N LYS A 115 -3.91 -20.87 26.24
CA LYS A 115 -5.09 -21.74 26.10
C LYS A 115 -6.11 -21.03 25.20
N ILE A 116 -6.34 -21.59 24.02
CA ILE A 116 -7.29 -21.03 23.05
C ILE A 116 -8.65 -21.73 23.23
N THR A 117 -9.75 -20.98 23.17
CA THR A 117 -11.11 -21.54 23.22
C THR A 117 -11.98 -20.90 22.14
N VAL A 118 -12.70 -21.76 21.41
CA VAL A 118 -13.55 -21.41 20.28
C VAL A 118 -14.95 -21.90 20.63
N SER A 119 -15.93 -21.00 20.77
CA SER A 119 -17.29 -21.34 21.24
C SER A 119 -18.37 -20.53 20.52
N ASN A 120 -19.39 -21.21 19.98
CA ASN A 120 -20.63 -20.66 19.37
C ASN A 120 -20.43 -19.40 18.52
N LEU A 121 -19.88 -19.60 17.33
CA LEU A 121 -18.95 -18.67 16.76
C LEU A 121 -19.44 -18.31 15.35
N LYS A 122 -19.80 -17.04 15.10
CA LYS A 122 -20.30 -16.56 13.79
C LYS A 122 -19.54 -15.29 13.40
N PHE A 123 -18.82 -15.31 12.30
CA PHE A 123 -18.23 -14.13 11.64
C PHE A 123 -18.61 -14.24 10.16
N THR A 124 -18.26 -13.25 9.35
CA THR A 124 -18.57 -13.18 7.94
C THR A 124 -17.60 -12.17 7.36
N TYR A 125 -16.96 -12.50 6.25
CA TYR A 125 -16.07 -11.52 5.61
C TYR A 125 -16.89 -10.32 5.13
N PRO A 126 -16.47 -9.07 5.40
CA PRO A 126 -17.22 -7.88 4.97
C PRO A 126 -17.46 -7.82 3.45
N THR A 127 -16.55 -8.40 2.66
CA THR A 127 -16.67 -8.50 1.19
C THR A 127 -17.67 -9.57 0.73
N ARG A 128 -18.10 -10.48 1.61
CA ARG A 128 -19.05 -11.56 1.37
C ARG A 128 -20.00 -11.72 2.57
N PRO A 129 -20.90 -10.75 2.80
CA PRO A 129 -21.80 -10.71 3.96
C PRO A 129 -22.76 -11.92 4.03
N ASP A 130 -22.92 -12.65 2.92
CA ASP A 130 -23.85 -13.78 2.84
C ASP A 130 -23.20 -15.13 3.24
N VAL A 131 -21.89 -15.15 3.53
CA VAL A 131 -21.14 -16.38 3.84
C VAL A 131 -20.62 -16.36 5.29
N PRO A 132 -21.31 -17.02 6.23
CA PRO A 132 -20.92 -17.01 7.64
C PRO A 132 -19.73 -17.94 7.92
N ILE A 133 -18.72 -17.42 8.63
CA ILE A 133 -17.55 -18.09 9.18
C ILE A 133 -17.12 -17.36 10.47
N LEU A 134 -17.34 -17.86 11.70
CA LEU A 134 -16.50 -17.90 12.94
C LEU A 134 -15.73 -16.70 13.69
N LYS A 135 -16.09 -16.26 14.95
CA LYS A 135 -15.42 -15.31 15.96
C LYS A 135 -14.71 -15.86 17.28
N ILE A 136 -13.41 -15.65 17.55
CA ILE A 136 -12.55 -16.37 18.56
C ILE A 136 -12.40 -15.75 20.00
N THR A 137 -12.05 -16.56 21.03
CA THR A 137 -11.58 -16.12 22.38
C THR A 137 -10.21 -16.73 22.79
N ILE A 138 -9.42 -16.06 23.66
CA ILE A 138 -8.09 -16.52 24.12
C ILE A 138 -8.00 -16.43 25.66
N ASP A 139 -7.63 -17.52 26.33
CA ASP A 139 -7.49 -17.64 27.80
C ASP A 139 -8.74 -17.16 28.58
N GLY A 140 -9.94 -17.27 27.98
CA GLY A 140 -11.21 -16.81 28.55
C GLY A 140 -11.48 -15.30 28.41
N VAL A 141 -10.57 -14.56 27.79
CA VAL A 141 -10.75 -13.14 27.43
C VAL A 141 -11.21 -13.07 25.97
N GLU A 142 -12.26 -12.29 25.72
CA GLU A 142 -12.71 -12.02 24.35
C GLU A 142 -11.63 -11.25 23.59
N ILE A 143 -11.35 -11.67 22.35
CA ILE A 143 -10.22 -11.15 21.57
C ILE A 143 -10.33 -9.64 21.28
N ASP A 144 -11.56 -9.11 21.23
CA ASP A 144 -11.89 -7.70 21.03
C ASP A 144 -11.60 -6.81 22.24
N LYS A 145 -11.42 -7.40 23.43
CA LYS A 145 -11.05 -6.69 24.67
C LYS A 145 -9.54 -6.63 24.93
N ILE A 146 -8.76 -7.45 24.23
CA ILE A 146 -7.31 -7.49 24.36
C ILE A 146 -6.74 -6.37 23.48
N ASN A 147 -5.76 -5.62 24.00
CA ASN A 147 -5.04 -4.64 23.20
C ASN A 147 -4.42 -5.32 21.95
N ILE A 148 -4.69 -4.78 20.77
CA ILE A 148 -4.35 -5.47 19.51
C ILE A 148 -2.86 -5.57 19.25
N GLU A 149 -2.09 -4.55 19.63
CA GLU A 149 -0.64 -4.56 19.55
C GLU A 149 -0.07 -5.69 20.43
N PHE A 150 -0.54 -5.79 21.67
CA PHE A 150 -0.18 -6.85 22.60
C PHE A 150 -0.57 -8.24 22.08
N LEU A 151 -1.81 -8.41 21.61
CA LEU A 151 -2.30 -9.66 21.04
C LEU A 151 -1.44 -10.12 19.87
N ARG A 152 -1.19 -9.22 18.91
CA ARG A 152 -0.33 -9.52 17.76
C ARG A 152 1.07 -9.86 18.26
N ASN A 153 1.61 -9.21 19.29
CA ASN A 153 2.91 -9.56 19.91
C ASN A 153 2.94 -10.96 20.51
N TYR A 154 1.82 -11.45 21.00
CA TYR A 154 1.68 -12.79 21.57
C TYR A 154 1.58 -13.91 20.53
N VAL A 155 1.16 -13.57 19.31
CA VAL A 155 0.87 -14.50 18.22
C VAL A 155 1.90 -14.37 17.10
N GLY A 156 2.59 -15.47 16.79
CA GLY A 156 3.44 -15.61 15.60
C GLY A 156 2.64 -16.22 14.46
N VAL A 157 2.81 -15.72 13.24
CA VAL A 157 2.13 -16.27 12.05
C VAL A 157 3.17 -16.64 11.00
N VAL A 158 3.02 -17.82 10.42
CA VAL A 158 3.73 -18.27 9.24
C VAL A 158 2.70 -18.61 8.18
N SER A 159 2.63 -17.78 7.14
CA SER A 159 1.68 -17.92 6.04
C SER A 159 2.12 -18.94 5.00
N GLN A 160 1.17 -19.33 4.14
CA GLN A 160 1.40 -20.24 3.01
C GLN A 160 2.45 -19.69 2.04
N GLU A 161 2.32 -18.41 1.69
CA GLU A 161 3.27 -17.70 0.83
C GLU A 161 4.11 -16.71 1.65
N PRO A 162 5.40 -16.98 1.90
CA PRO A 162 6.25 -16.10 2.69
C PRO A 162 6.65 -14.86 1.89
N MET A 163 6.17 -13.70 2.32
CA MET A 163 6.66 -12.42 1.81
C MET A 163 7.88 -11.92 2.59
N LEU A 164 8.95 -11.63 1.86
CA LEU A 164 10.13 -10.91 2.35
C LEU A 164 10.14 -9.52 1.72
N PHE A 165 10.51 -8.52 2.51
CA PHE A 165 10.68 -7.15 2.02
C PHE A 165 11.99 -7.02 1.25
N ASN A 166 12.05 -6.08 0.29
CA ASN A 166 13.22 -5.75 -0.51
C ASN A 166 14.32 -5.05 0.33
N THR A 167 14.96 -5.81 1.22
CA THR A 167 16.01 -5.36 2.16
C THR A 167 16.89 -6.57 2.56
N THR A 168 17.75 -6.44 3.57
CA THR A 168 18.62 -7.53 4.01
C THR A 168 17.84 -8.65 4.72
N ILE A 169 18.44 -9.84 4.83
CA ILE A 169 17.88 -10.96 5.62
C ILE A 169 17.73 -10.54 7.10
N GLU A 170 18.73 -9.85 7.63
CA GLU A 170 18.74 -9.30 8.99
C GLU A 170 17.55 -8.37 9.23
N GLN A 171 17.33 -7.38 8.35
CA GLN A 171 16.18 -6.46 8.47
C GLN A 171 14.84 -7.19 8.34
N ASN A 172 14.76 -8.18 7.45
CA ASN A 172 13.58 -9.02 7.33
C ASN A 172 13.24 -9.71 8.66
N ILE A 173 14.24 -10.24 9.38
CA ILE A 173 14.03 -10.87 10.68
C ILE A 173 13.68 -9.83 11.75
N ARG A 174 14.30 -8.64 11.74
CA ARG A 174 13.99 -7.53 12.67
C ARG A 174 12.55 -7.03 12.58
N TYR A 175 11.86 -7.20 11.45
CA TYR A 175 10.43 -6.91 11.40
C TYR A 175 9.58 -7.78 12.36
N GLY A 176 10.12 -8.90 12.86
CA GLY A 176 9.47 -9.67 13.93
C GLY A 176 9.59 -9.01 15.32
N ARG A 177 10.68 -8.26 15.58
CA ARG A 177 10.93 -7.50 16.80
C ARG A 177 12.08 -6.51 16.55
N GLU A 178 11.85 -5.21 16.79
CA GLU A 178 12.81 -4.16 16.43
C GLU A 178 14.16 -4.30 17.16
N LYS A 179 14.12 -4.51 18.47
CA LYS A 179 15.30 -4.55 19.35
C LYS A 179 15.86 -5.97 19.46
N VAL A 180 16.33 -6.51 18.35
CA VAL A 180 16.94 -7.85 18.28
C VAL A 180 18.46 -7.73 18.08
N THR A 181 19.24 -8.55 18.76
CA THR A 181 20.69 -8.64 18.55
C THR A 181 21.03 -9.67 17.47
N ASP A 182 22.18 -9.52 16.80
CA ASP A 182 22.63 -10.46 15.77
C ASP A 182 22.80 -11.90 16.30
N ALA A 183 23.08 -12.04 17.61
CA ALA A 183 23.10 -13.31 18.30
C ALA A 183 21.70 -13.96 18.37
N GLU A 184 20.66 -13.18 18.66
CA GLU A 184 19.27 -13.65 18.65
C GLU A 184 18.80 -13.97 17.23
N ILE A 185 19.19 -13.18 16.22
CA ILE A 185 18.94 -13.49 14.80
C ILE A 185 19.58 -14.82 14.45
N THR A 186 20.84 -15.02 14.81
CA THR A 186 21.57 -16.26 14.57
C THR A 186 20.89 -17.45 15.26
N ALA A 187 20.43 -17.30 16.49
CA ALA A 187 19.69 -18.33 17.20
C ALA A 187 18.35 -18.67 16.51
N ALA A 188 17.61 -17.66 16.04
CA ALA A 188 16.36 -17.85 15.29
C ALA A 188 16.62 -18.55 13.95
N LEU A 189 17.67 -18.17 13.21
CA LEU A 189 18.09 -18.80 11.97
C LEU A 189 18.48 -20.28 12.18
N ARG A 190 19.14 -20.62 13.29
CA ARG A 190 19.45 -22.02 13.63
C ARG A 190 18.19 -22.82 13.92
N LYS A 191 17.27 -22.29 14.73
CA LYS A 191 15.98 -22.94 15.02
C LYS A 191 15.13 -23.15 13.76
N ALA A 192 15.25 -22.24 12.79
CA ALA A 192 14.54 -22.31 11.51
C ALA A 192 15.28 -23.12 10.43
N ASN A 193 16.38 -23.81 10.76
CA ASN A 193 17.23 -24.52 9.79
C ASN A 193 17.71 -23.62 8.63
N ALA A 194 17.85 -22.31 8.86
CA ALA A 194 18.22 -21.32 7.85
C ALA A 194 19.70 -20.91 7.90
N TYR A 195 20.35 -21.10 9.05
CA TYR A 195 21.70 -20.59 9.29
C TYR A 195 22.72 -20.98 8.21
N ASN A 196 22.78 -22.27 7.83
CA ASN A 196 23.80 -22.77 6.92
C ASN A 196 23.73 -22.14 5.52
N PHE A 197 22.52 -21.99 4.95
CA PHE A 197 22.39 -21.39 3.62
C PHE A 197 22.57 -19.87 3.68
N VAL A 198 22.15 -19.22 4.77
CA VAL A 198 22.38 -17.78 4.94
C VAL A 198 23.88 -17.49 4.99
N GLN A 199 24.65 -18.30 5.72
CA GLN A 199 26.12 -18.18 5.78
C GLN A 199 26.82 -18.52 4.46
N SER A 200 26.14 -19.21 3.53
CA SER A 200 26.69 -19.48 2.19
C SER A 200 26.62 -18.28 1.25
N PHE A 201 25.81 -17.27 1.58
CA PHE A 201 25.79 -16.03 0.82
C PHE A 201 27.00 -15.16 1.14
N PRO A 202 27.52 -14.37 0.18
CA PRO A 202 28.71 -13.55 0.37
C PRO A 202 28.66 -12.63 1.60
N ASP A 203 27.48 -12.06 1.89
CA ASP A 203 27.29 -11.11 2.98
C ASP A 203 26.52 -11.69 4.18
N GLY A 204 26.31 -13.02 4.22
CA GLY A 204 25.61 -13.68 5.31
C GLY A 204 24.22 -13.09 5.59
N ILE A 205 24.00 -12.64 6.83
CA ILE A 205 22.73 -12.01 7.25
C ILE A 205 22.51 -10.62 6.61
N TYR A 206 23.55 -9.99 6.09
CA TYR A 206 23.48 -8.66 5.46
C TYR A 206 23.20 -8.75 3.95
N THR A 207 23.04 -9.96 3.39
CA THR A 207 22.66 -10.15 1.99
C THR A 207 21.28 -9.54 1.70
N ASN A 208 21.20 -8.72 0.65
CA ASN A 208 19.94 -8.15 0.17
C ASN A 208 19.09 -9.21 -0.53
N VAL A 209 17.80 -9.26 -0.19
CA VAL A 209 16.81 -10.16 -0.79
C VAL A 209 15.67 -9.35 -1.45
N GLY A 210 14.90 -10.02 -2.31
CA GLY A 210 13.77 -9.41 -3.00
C GLY A 210 14.03 -9.18 -4.50
N ASP A 211 13.25 -8.31 -5.14
CA ASP A 211 13.23 -8.18 -6.60
C ASP A 211 14.58 -7.80 -7.22
N ARG A 212 15.37 -7.00 -6.48
CA ARG A 212 16.72 -6.56 -6.88
C ARG A 212 17.84 -7.28 -6.13
N GLY A 213 17.50 -8.21 -5.24
CA GLY A 213 18.45 -8.93 -4.38
C GLY A 213 18.71 -10.36 -4.85
N THR A 214 19.35 -11.15 -3.99
CA THR A 214 19.54 -12.58 -4.20
C THR A 214 18.18 -13.28 -4.30
N GLN A 215 17.98 -14.03 -5.39
CA GLN A 215 16.81 -14.87 -5.55
C GLN A 215 16.89 -16.09 -4.63
N MET A 216 15.78 -16.37 -3.96
CA MET A 216 15.67 -17.45 -2.97
C MET A 216 14.61 -18.46 -3.41
N SER A 217 14.85 -19.74 -3.11
CA SER A 217 13.83 -20.76 -3.27
C SER A 217 12.64 -20.53 -2.31
N GLY A 218 11.47 -21.08 -2.63
CA GLY A 218 10.30 -21.01 -1.74
C GLY A 218 10.63 -21.51 -0.33
N GLY A 219 11.37 -22.62 -0.21
CA GLY A 219 11.77 -23.19 1.07
C GLY A 219 12.77 -22.34 1.85
N GLN A 220 13.66 -21.60 1.17
CA GLN A 220 14.54 -20.63 1.82
C GLN A 220 13.75 -19.43 2.36
N LYS A 221 12.84 -18.86 1.54
CA LYS A 221 11.97 -17.76 1.96
C LYS A 221 11.12 -18.17 3.17
N GLN A 222 10.60 -19.40 3.17
CA GLN A 222 9.79 -19.93 4.26
C GLN A 222 10.59 -20.05 5.56
N ARG A 223 11.83 -20.54 5.50
CA ARG A 223 12.70 -20.63 6.69
C ARG A 223 13.07 -19.26 7.25
N ILE A 224 13.24 -18.23 6.41
CA ILE A 224 13.44 -16.85 6.88
C ILE A 224 12.16 -16.31 7.53
N ALA A 225 10.99 -16.58 6.95
CA ALA A 225 9.70 -16.21 7.55
C ALA A 225 9.48 -16.89 8.91
N ILE A 226 9.86 -18.16 9.06
CA ILE A 226 9.87 -18.87 10.34
C ILE A 226 10.82 -18.17 11.32
N ALA A 227 12.07 -17.88 10.91
CA ALA A 227 13.02 -17.17 11.78
C ALA A 227 12.48 -15.79 12.24
N ARG A 228 11.82 -15.05 11.34
CA ARG A 228 11.13 -13.78 11.63
C ARG A 228 10.00 -13.95 12.65
N ALA A 229 9.20 -15.01 12.54
CA ALA A 229 8.18 -15.31 13.54
C ALA A 229 8.79 -15.72 14.89
N LEU A 230 9.90 -16.48 14.87
CA LEU A 230 10.57 -17.00 16.07
C LEU A 230 11.27 -15.93 16.90
N VAL A 231 11.81 -14.88 16.27
CA VAL A 231 12.58 -13.85 16.98
C VAL A 231 11.73 -13.02 17.96
N ARG A 232 10.41 -13.05 17.77
CA ARG A 232 9.39 -12.44 18.63
C ARG A 232 9.11 -13.25 19.90
N ASP A 233 9.56 -14.51 19.96
CA ASP A 233 9.19 -15.50 20.97
C ASP A 233 7.68 -15.59 21.26
N PRO A 234 6.86 -15.90 20.25
CA PRO A 234 5.42 -15.95 20.42
C PRO A 234 5.00 -17.16 21.28
N LYS A 235 3.95 -16.99 22.06
CA LYS A 235 3.37 -18.07 22.91
C LYS A 235 2.27 -18.85 22.18
N ILE A 236 1.70 -18.25 21.14
CA ILE A 236 0.82 -18.90 20.18
C ILE A 236 1.47 -18.82 18.80
N LEU A 237 1.59 -19.94 18.10
CA LEU A 237 2.11 -19.99 16.73
C LEU A 237 1.01 -20.48 15.79
N LEU A 238 0.72 -19.71 14.74
CA LEU A 238 -0.21 -20.07 13.68
C LEU A 238 0.58 -20.44 12.42
N LEU A 239 0.42 -21.66 11.96
CA LEU A 239 1.04 -22.20 10.76
C LEU A 239 -0.05 -22.42 9.72
N ASP A 240 -0.11 -21.54 8.72
CA ASP A 240 -1.14 -21.57 7.68
C ASP A 240 -0.55 -22.18 6.41
N GLU A 241 -0.82 -23.48 6.19
CA GLU A 241 -0.34 -24.25 5.03
C GLU A 241 1.15 -24.06 4.68
N ALA A 242 1.99 -23.92 5.70
CA ALA A 242 3.38 -23.48 5.56
C ALA A 242 4.29 -24.39 4.71
N THR A 243 3.82 -25.55 4.26
CA THR A 243 4.56 -26.52 3.43
C THR A 243 3.90 -26.82 2.08
N SER A 244 2.73 -26.26 1.77
CA SER A 244 1.94 -26.70 0.60
C SER A 244 2.59 -26.33 -0.74
N ALA A 245 3.28 -25.19 -0.81
CA ALA A 245 3.90 -24.65 -2.03
C ALA A 245 5.39 -25.03 -2.22
N LEU A 246 5.88 -26.09 -1.58
CA LEU A 246 7.30 -26.48 -1.60
C LEU A 246 7.57 -27.77 -2.39
N ASP A 247 8.77 -27.86 -2.96
CA ASP A 247 9.35 -29.10 -3.48
C ASP A 247 9.66 -30.08 -2.32
N ALA A 248 9.75 -31.38 -2.65
CA ALA A 248 9.85 -32.44 -1.64
C ALA A 248 11.12 -32.37 -0.76
N GLU A 249 12.26 -31.90 -1.30
CA GLU A 249 13.50 -31.78 -0.55
C GLU A 249 13.41 -30.60 0.44
N SER A 250 13.01 -29.42 -0.06
CA SER A 250 12.79 -28.23 0.75
C SER A 250 11.73 -28.44 1.83
N GLU A 251 10.67 -29.17 1.52
CA GLU A 251 9.57 -29.46 2.43
C GLU A 251 10.04 -30.18 3.68
N HIS A 252 10.89 -31.20 3.55
CA HIS A 252 11.36 -31.95 4.71
C HIS A 252 12.13 -31.04 5.68
N ILE A 253 12.97 -30.14 5.14
CA ILE A 253 13.77 -29.21 5.93
C ILE A 253 12.88 -28.16 6.62
N VAL A 254 11.87 -27.65 5.92
CA VAL A 254 10.90 -26.69 6.46
C VAL A 254 10.04 -27.36 7.53
N GLN A 255 9.59 -28.59 7.33
CA GLN A 255 8.81 -29.35 8.31
C GLN A 255 9.58 -29.50 9.63
N GLN A 256 10.87 -29.87 9.58
CA GLN A 256 11.71 -29.94 10.77
C GLN A 256 11.85 -28.57 11.48
N ALA A 257 11.94 -27.48 10.70
CA ALA A 257 11.97 -26.13 11.26
C ALA A 257 10.66 -25.77 11.97
N LEU A 258 9.51 -26.16 11.40
CA LEU A 258 8.18 -25.95 12.00
C LEU A 258 7.99 -26.78 13.27
N GLU A 259 8.46 -28.03 13.31
CA GLU A 259 8.44 -28.87 14.51
C GLU A 259 9.28 -28.26 15.62
N ASN A 260 10.49 -27.81 15.31
CA ASN A 260 11.35 -27.11 16.28
C ASN A 260 10.74 -25.77 16.74
N ALA A 261 10.08 -25.05 15.83
CA ALA A 261 9.37 -23.82 16.14
C ALA A 261 8.14 -24.06 17.04
N SER A 262 7.53 -25.24 17.00
CA SER A 262 6.31 -25.56 17.76
C SER A 262 6.59 -25.99 19.20
N LYS A 263 7.82 -26.43 19.52
CA LYS A 263 8.17 -26.88 20.86
C LYS A 263 8.02 -25.75 21.89
N GLY A 264 7.30 -26.04 22.98
CA GLY A 264 7.16 -25.13 24.13
C GLY A 264 6.13 -24.01 23.95
N ARG A 265 5.22 -24.12 22.97
CA ARG A 265 4.16 -23.13 22.72
C ARG A 265 2.90 -23.79 22.16
N THR A 266 1.77 -23.09 22.24
CA THR A 266 0.53 -23.55 21.60
C THR A 266 0.61 -23.30 20.11
N THR A 267 0.60 -24.36 19.29
CA THR A 267 0.64 -24.21 17.82
C THR A 267 -0.69 -24.66 17.21
N ILE A 268 -1.26 -23.82 16.34
CA ILE A 268 -2.35 -24.21 15.45
C ILE A 268 -1.77 -24.38 14.05
N VAL A 269 -2.01 -25.55 13.45
CA VAL A 269 -1.54 -25.88 12.11
C VAL A 269 -2.73 -26.12 11.20
N ILE A 270 -2.80 -25.34 10.12
CA ILE A 270 -3.67 -25.60 8.97
C ILE A 270 -2.82 -26.39 7.98
N ALA A 271 -3.20 -27.63 7.72
CA ALA A 271 -2.42 -28.55 6.93
C ALA A 271 -3.23 -29.11 5.77
N HIS A 272 -2.62 -29.07 4.57
CA HIS A 272 -3.12 -29.77 3.39
C HIS A 272 -2.50 -31.19 3.26
N ARG A 273 -1.41 -31.47 3.98
CA ARG A 273 -0.66 -32.73 3.90
C ARG A 273 -0.76 -33.51 5.20
N LEU A 274 -1.04 -34.81 5.09
CA LEU A 274 -1.15 -35.72 6.24
C LEU A 274 0.18 -35.87 7.01
N SER A 275 1.32 -35.70 6.33
CA SER A 275 2.64 -35.73 6.95
C SER A 275 2.80 -34.65 8.04
N THR A 276 2.20 -33.48 7.84
CA THR A 276 2.31 -32.33 8.74
C THR A 276 1.50 -32.50 10.03
N ILE A 277 0.40 -33.27 10.01
CA ILE A 277 -0.47 -33.49 11.17
C ILE A 277 -0.15 -34.76 11.96
N ARG A 278 0.76 -35.61 11.46
CA ARG A 278 1.05 -36.93 12.04
C ARG A 278 1.48 -36.85 13.52
N ASN A 279 2.19 -35.78 13.88
CA ASN A 279 2.74 -35.55 15.21
C ASN A 279 1.90 -34.57 16.05
N ALA A 280 0.68 -34.24 15.63
CA ALA A 280 -0.18 -33.30 16.35
C ALA A 280 -0.79 -33.95 17.59
N ASP A 281 -0.81 -33.23 18.72
CA ASP A 281 -1.46 -33.68 19.96
C ASP A 281 -2.98 -33.81 19.81
N LYS A 282 -3.58 -32.98 18.96
CA LYS A 282 -5.00 -32.97 18.65
C LYS A 282 -5.23 -32.61 17.19
N ILE A 283 -6.08 -33.38 16.52
CA ILE A 283 -6.52 -33.11 15.14
C ILE A 283 -7.98 -32.67 15.19
N ILE A 284 -8.28 -31.56 14.52
CA ILE A 284 -9.64 -31.05 14.36
C ILE A 284 -9.96 -31.10 12.87
N ALA A 285 -11.00 -31.85 12.51
CA ALA A 285 -11.54 -31.86 11.16
C ALA A 285 -12.76 -30.94 11.13
N MET A 286 -12.80 -30.02 10.16
CA MET A 286 -13.92 -29.09 9.99
C MET A 286 -14.69 -29.41 8.72
N LYS A 287 -16.02 -29.25 8.76
CA LYS A 287 -16.90 -29.37 7.59
C LYS A 287 -17.98 -28.29 7.66
N ASN A 288 -18.10 -27.48 6.61
CA ASN A 288 -19.07 -26.38 6.53
C ASN A 288 -19.00 -25.37 7.69
N GLY A 289 -17.81 -25.17 8.27
CA GLY A 289 -17.61 -24.24 9.40
C GLY A 289 -17.86 -24.85 10.79
N GLU A 290 -18.16 -26.14 10.88
CA GLU A 290 -18.31 -26.90 12.13
C GLU A 290 -17.18 -27.91 12.34
#